data_AF-A0A7W8RKK5-F1
#
_entry.id   AF-A0A7W8RKK5-F1
#
_cell.length_a   1.000
_cell.length_b   1.000
_cell.length_c   1.000
_cell.angle_alpha   90.00
_cell.angle_beta   90.00
_cell.angle_gamma   90.00
#
_symmetry.space_group_name_H-M   'P 1'
#
loop_
_entity.id
_entity.type
_entity.pdbx_description
1 polymer ?
#
loop_
_entity_poly.entity_id
_entity_poly.type
_entity_poly.pdbx_seq_one_letter_code
_entity_poly.pdbx_strand_id
1 'polypeptide(L)' 'MTVSVGCATALPSATDVANGLELMAAADGQLYVAKNEGRNRTRSAQWDEYSATQGGSRTGAAP' A
#
# COMPACT_ATOMS: atom_id res chain seq x y z
N MET A 1 -18.90 15.76 -10.56
CA MET A 1 -17.83 14.79 -10.89
C MET A 1 -17.14 14.39 -9.60
N THR A 2 -16.78 13.13 -9.41
CA THR A 2 -16.16 12.61 -8.18
C THR A 2 -14.93 11.77 -8.52
N VAL A 3 -13.98 11.68 -7.59
CA VAL A 3 -12.74 10.91 -7.77
C VAL A 3 -12.57 9.90 -6.64
N SER A 4 -11.87 8.80 -6.92
CA SER A 4 -11.39 7.89 -5.88
C SER A 4 -9.88 8.05 -5.77
N VAL A 5 -9.35 7.93 -4.56
CA VAL A 5 -7.94 8.20 -4.27
C VAL A 5 -7.34 7.03 -3.51
N GLY A 6 -6.23 6.50 -4.01
CA GLY A 6 -5.36 5.58 -3.30
C GLY A 6 -4.06 6.27 -2.94
N CYS A 7 -3.57 6.11 -1.72
CA CYS A 7 -2.30 6.66 -1.30
C CYS A 7 -1.44 5.63 -0.56
N ALA A 8 -0.13 5.85 -0.60
CA ALA A 8 0.85 5.11 0.17
C ALA A 8 1.95 6.08 0.62
N THR A 9 2.58 5.77 1.75
CA THR A 9 3.65 6.57 2.34
C THR A 9 4.78 5.65 2.77
N ALA A 10 6.02 6.12 2.62
CA ALA A 10 7.21 5.44 3.12
C ALA A 10 8.07 6.41 3.92
N LEU A 11 8.77 5.91 4.93
CA LEU A 11 9.81 6.68 5.62
C LEU A 11 11.08 6.66 4.77
N PRO A 12 11.79 7.80 4.61
CA PRO A 12 13.09 7.80 3.97
C PRO A 12 14.06 6.97 4.81
N SER A 13 14.57 5.87 4.29
CA SER A 13 15.67 5.13 4.92
C SER A 13 16.96 5.31 4.12
N ALA A 14 18.09 5.31 4.83
CA ALA A 14 19.41 5.52 4.23
C ALA A 14 19.80 4.45 3.19
N THR A 15 19.09 3.32 3.18
CA THR A 15 19.27 2.19 2.26
C THR A 15 18.18 2.10 1.18
N ASP A 16 17.08 2.83 1.32
CA ASP A 16 15.87 2.68 0.50
C ASP A 16 15.82 3.65 -0.68
N VAL A 17 16.85 3.59 -1.53
CA VAL A 17 16.73 4.11 -2.91
C VAL A 17 15.77 3.22 -3.73
N ALA A 18 15.62 1.96 -3.30
CA ALA A 18 14.60 1.05 -3.74
C ALA A 18 13.40 1.28 -2.79
N ASN A 19 12.26 1.82 -3.18
CA ASN A 19 11.27 1.09 -3.99
C ASN A 19 10.14 2.04 -4.47
N GLY A 20 10.45 3.11 -5.19
CA GLY A 20 9.42 4.02 -5.73
C GLY A 20 8.33 3.31 -6.56
N LEU A 21 8.71 2.24 -7.27
CA LEU A 21 7.75 1.37 -7.99
C LEU A 21 6.82 0.60 -7.04
N GLU A 22 7.31 0.07 -5.93
CA GLU A 22 6.46 -0.61 -4.95
C GLU A 22 5.55 0.39 -4.23
N LEU A 23 6.05 1.59 -3.94
CA LEU A 23 5.23 2.66 -3.35
C LEU A 23 4.08 3.06 -4.28
N MET A 24 4.36 3.17 -5.59
CA MET A 24 3.31 3.41 -6.59
C MET A 24 2.35 2.23 -6.72
N ALA A 25 2.85 0.99 -6.72
CA ALA A 25 2.00 -0.21 -6.77
C ALA A 25 1.09 -0.32 -5.54
N ALA A 26 1.60 0.03 -4.35
CA ALA A 26 0.81 0.09 -3.13
C ALA A 26 -0.29 1.17 -3.21
N ALA A 27 0.04 2.36 -3.71
CA ALA A 27 -0.94 3.42 -3.90
C ALA A 27 -2.04 3.04 -4.91
N ASP A 28 -1.66 2.41 -6.03
CA ASP A 28 -2.62 1.92 -7.04
C ASP A 28 -3.52 0.79 -6.49
N GLY A 29 -2.94 -0.13 -5.71
CA GLY A 29 -3.71 -1.16 -5.00
C GLY A 29 -4.82 -0.55 -4.12
N GLN A 30 -4.52 0.52 -3.39
CA GLN A 30 -5.51 1.24 -2.57
C GLN A 30 -6.55 1.99 -3.41
N LEU A 31 -6.14 2.52 -4.57
CA LEU A 31 -7.07 3.14 -5.51
C LEU A 31 -8.08 2.12 -6.03
N TYR A 32 -7.62 0.90 -6.31
CA TYR A 32 -8.49 -0.20 -6.71
C TYR A 32 -9.49 -0.58 -5.61
N VAL A 33 -9.06 -0.66 -4.34
CA VAL A 33 -9.95 -0.88 -3.19
C VAL A 33 -11.00 0.23 -3.09
N ALA A 34 -10.59 1.50 -3.16
CA ALA A 34 -11.51 2.64 -3.09
C ALA A 34 -12.57 2.62 -4.20
N LYS A 35 -12.19 2.16 -5.40
CA LYS A 35 -13.14 1.96 -6.51
C LYS A 35 -14.12 0.82 -6.20
N ASN A 36 -13.63 -0.32 -5.74
CA ASN A 36 -14.44 -1.53 -5.51
C ASN A 36 -15.42 -1.38 -4.34
N GLU A 37 -15.12 -0.56 -3.35
CA GLU A 37 -16.05 -0.28 -2.25
C GLU A 37 -17.21 0.63 -2.66
N GLY A 38 -17.22 1.15 -3.89
CA GLY A 38 -18.31 1.95 -4.46
C GLY A 38 -17.89 3.36 -4.91
N ARG A 39 -16.59 3.61 -5.10
CA ARG A 39 -16.01 4.87 -5.59
C ARG A 39 -16.23 6.07 -4.65
N ASN A 40 -15.75 7.25 -5.06
CA ASN A 40 -15.79 8.51 -4.31
C ASN A 40 -15.26 8.37 -2.87
N ARG A 41 -14.16 7.62 -2.72
CA ARG A 41 -13.54 7.30 -1.43
C ARG A 41 -12.03 7.42 -1.50
N THR A 42 -11.44 7.56 -0.33
CA THR A 42 -9.99 7.61 -0.12
C THR A 42 -9.55 6.41 0.70
N ARG A 43 -8.49 5.74 0.26
CA ARG A 43 -7.85 4.62 0.97
C ARG A 43 -6.34 4.79 1.00
N SER A 44 -5.74 4.38 2.11
CA SER A 44 -4.31 4.51 2.36
C SER A 44 -3.72 3.16 2.73
N ALA A 45 -2.55 2.84 2.19
CA ALA A 45 -1.83 1.65 2.59
C ALA A 45 -1.37 1.84 4.05
N GLN A 46 -1.76 0.92 4.92
CA GLN A 46 -1.27 0.92 6.29
C GLN A 46 0.14 0.37 6.27
N TRP A 47 1.11 1.19 6.66
CA TRP A 47 2.49 0.77 6.77
C TRP A 47 2.67 0.06 8.11
N ASP A 48 2.46 -1.25 8.12
CA ASP A 48 2.89 -2.06 9.25
C ASP A 48 4.41 -2.09 9.24
N GLU A 49 5.01 -1.45 10.25
CA GLU A 49 6.45 -1.34 10.48
C GLU A 49 7.15 -2.72 10.47
N TYR A 50 6.39 -3.80 10.71
CA TYR A 50 6.82 -5.18 10.59
C TYR A 50 7.02 -5.71 9.15
N SER A 51 6.42 -5.10 8.12
CA SER A 51 6.51 -5.57 6.73
C SER A 51 7.78 -5.10 6.03
N ALA A 52 8.39 -4.00 6.46
CA ALA A 52 9.66 -3.50 5.92
C ALA A 52 10.84 -4.44 6.20
N THR A 53 10.71 -5.37 7.15
CA THR A 53 11.73 -6.38 7.47
C THR A 53 11.48 -7.75 6.84
N GLN A 54 10.36 -7.96 6.12
CA GLN A 54 10.01 -9.28 5.59
C GLN A 54 9.79 -9.29 4.08
N GLY A 55 10.90 -9.20 3.35
CA GLY A 55 11.10 -9.99 2.13
C GLY A 55 11.25 -11.48 2.46
N GLY A 56 10.25 -12.07 3.12
CA GLY A 56 10.28 -13.42 3.64
C GLY A 56 8.88 -13.99 3.78
N SER A 57 8.49 -14.80 2.79
CA SER A 57 7.27 -15.60 2.69
C SER A 57 6.65 -16.01 4.03
N ARG A 58 5.39 -15.64 4.25
CA ARG A 58 4.51 -16.34 5.22
C ARG A 58 3.17 -16.66 4.59
N THR A 59 3.12 -17.86 4.00
CA THR A 59 1.91 -18.68 3.99
C THR A 59 1.60 -19.08 5.44
N GLY A 60 0.41 -18.72 5.94
CA GLY A 60 -0.13 -19.17 7.22
C GLY A 60 -1.44 -18.44 7.51
N ALA A 61 -2.58 -19.01 7.16
CA ALA A 61 -3.42 -19.87 8.02
C ALA A 61 -4.09 -19.06 9.15
N ALA A 62 -5.37 -18.76 8.95
CA ALA A 62 -6.26 -18.08 9.90
C ALA A 62 -6.89 -19.08 10.90
N PRO A 63 -7.13 -18.70 12.16
CA PRO A 63 -8.19 -19.29 12.98
C PRO A 63 -9.58 -18.72 12.63
#